data_AF-A0A5B8VID1-F1
#
_entry.id   AF-A0A5B8VID1-F1
#
_cell.length_a   1.000
_cell.length_b   1.000
_cell.length_c   1.000
_cell.angle_alpha   90.00
_cell.angle_beta   90.00
_cell.angle_gamma   90.00
#
_symmetry.space_group_name_H-M   'P 1'
#
loop_
_entity.id
_entity.type
_entity.pdbx_description
1 polymer ?
#
loop_
_entity_poly.entity_id
_entity_poly.type
_entity_poly.pdbx_seq_one_letter_code
_entity_poly.pdbx_strand_id
1 'polypeptide(L)'
;MNAKEILQASQLDILFDGKNKAYGAYALRKTYHKRIELAMMGTGLVVLLFVGSTLLPRKKADASPKVMHVDTVQLKEYKAPEKKPKVIPPPPAAAPIKMEMQRLTVPKVVDDHLVKPDEMPPKQTDNIKVGPVTQHGINADGMLTAPQK
;
A
#
# COMPACT_ATOMS: atom_id res chain seq x y z
N MET A 1 -54.01 42.13 19.57
CA MET A 1 -53.45 41.95 20.93
C MET A 1 -53.96 43.04 21.87
N ASN A 2 -54.15 42.72 23.15
CA ASN A 2 -54.43 43.66 24.24
C ASN A 2 -53.13 44.10 24.94
N ALA A 3 -53.15 45.23 25.65
CA ALA A 3 -51.94 45.82 26.27
C ALA A 3 -51.17 44.88 27.21
N LYS A 4 -51.87 44.02 27.98
CA LYS A 4 -51.23 43.02 28.86
C LYS A 4 -50.52 41.90 28.10
N GLU A 5 -51.01 41.56 26.91
CA GLU A 5 -50.44 40.48 26.07
C GLU A 5 -49.11 40.91 25.46
N ILE A 6 -48.96 42.20 25.13
CA ILE A 6 -47.72 42.75 24.56
C ILE A 6 -46.55 42.60 25.54
N LEU A 7 -46.79 42.72 26.85
CA LEU A 7 -45.74 42.58 27.87
C LEU A 7 -45.25 41.13 28.05
N GLN A 8 -46.09 40.14 27.70
CA GLN A 8 -45.78 38.71 27.83
C GLN A 8 -45.44 38.06 26.48
N ALA A 9 -45.69 38.77 25.37
CA ALA A 9 -45.49 38.25 24.03
C ALA A 9 -44.00 38.15 23.70
N SER A 10 -43.63 37.06 23.03
CA SER A 10 -42.30 36.94 22.45
C SER A 10 -42.10 37.96 21.33
N GLN A 11 -40.85 38.34 21.07
CA GLN A 11 -40.52 39.30 20.01
C GLN A 11 -41.04 38.88 18.63
N LEU A 12 -41.11 37.57 18.37
CA LEU A 12 -41.71 36.99 17.16
C LEU A 12 -43.23 37.12 17.15
N ASP A 13 -43.89 37.00 18.29
CA ASP A 13 -45.35 37.16 18.38
C ASP A 13 -45.78 38.60 18.08
N ILE A 14 -45.00 39.58 18.54
CA ILE A 14 -45.21 41.00 18.25
C ILE A 14 -44.94 41.30 16.77
N LEU A 15 -43.80 40.82 16.24
CA LEU A 15 -43.42 41.08 14.85
C LEU A 15 -44.43 40.52 13.85
N PHE A 16 -45.05 39.39 14.17
CA PHE A 16 -46.05 38.73 13.34
C PHE A 16 -47.49 39.01 13.79
N ASP A 17 -47.71 39.97 14.68
CA ASP A 17 -49.08 40.38 15.03
C ASP A 17 -49.77 40.99 13.78
N GLY A 18 -51.02 40.59 13.54
CA GLY A 18 -51.80 41.01 12.36
C GLY A 18 -51.30 40.50 10.99
N LYS A 19 -50.27 39.65 10.93
CA LYS A 19 -49.75 39.06 9.67
C LYS A 19 -49.98 37.56 9.59
N ASN A 20 -49.85 37.00 8.38
CA ASN A 20 -49.97 35.55 8.18
C ASN A 20 -48.80 34.80 8.83
N LYS A 21 -49.07 34.13 9.96
CA LYS A 21 -48.10 33.26 10.67
C LYS A 21 -47.89 31.91 9.97
N ALA A 22 -48.74 31.55 9.01
CA ALA A 22 -48.72 30.25 8.34
C ALA A 22 -47.68 30.14 7.21
N TYR A 23 -47.06 31.25 6.77
CA TYR A 23 -46.08 31.24 5.65
C TYR A 23 -44.70 30.65 6.04
N GLY A 24 -44.66 29.72 7.00
CA GLY A 24 -43.46 28.96 7.38
C GLY A 24 -42.42 29.71 8.23
N ALA A 25 -42.17 31.00 7.96
CA ALA A 25 -41.10 31.76 8.61
C ALA A 25 -41.24 31.87 10.14
N TYR A 26 -42.46 32.04 10.65
CA TYR A 26 -42.74 32.07 12.09
C TYR A 26 -42.45 30.70 12.74
N ALA A 27 -42.93 29.62 12.11
CA ALA A 27 -42.72 28.26 12.59
C ALA A 27 -41.23 27.87 12.59
N LEU A 28 -40.47 28.23 11.56
CA LEU A 28 -39.02 27.99 11.50
C LEU A 28 -38.29 28.64 12.68
N ARG A 29 -38.54 29.93 12.95
CA ARG A 29 -37.85 30.64 14.03
C ARG A 29 -38.28 30.15 15.41
N LYS A 30 -39.55 29.83 15.60
CA LYS A 30 -40.07 29.30 16.87
C LYS A 30 -39.58 27.88 17.18
N THR A 31 -39.38 27.06 16.14
CA THR A 31 -38.92 25.67 16.30
C THR A 31 -37.40 25.50 16.24
N TYR A 32 -36.66 26.52 15.80
CA TYR A 32 -35.19 26.48 15.71
C TYR A 32 -34.54 26.11 17.06
N HIS A 33 -34.94 26.77 18.14
CA HIS A 33 -34.39 26.48 19.47
C HIS A 33 -34.59 25.03 19.88
N LYS A 34 -35.77 24.45 19.63
CA LYS A 34 -36.05 23.03 19.91
C LYS A 34 -35.14 22.09 19.11
N ARG A 35 -34.85 22.42 17.85
CA ARG A 35 -33.95 21.61 17.01
C ARG A 35 -32.52 21.64 17.54
N ILE A 36 -32.05 22.83 17.95
CA ILE A 36 -30.72 22.99 18.54
C ILE A 36 -30.61 22.27 19.88
N GLU A 37 -31.63 22.38 20.73
CA GLU A 37 -31.70 21.68 22.02
C GLU A 37 -31.65 20.16 21.82
N LEU A 38 -32.46 19.63 20.88
CA LEU A 38 -32.44 18.22 20.52
C LEU A 38 -31.08 17.78 19.98
N ALA A 39 -30.44 18.60 19.13
CA ALA A 39 -29.11 18.32 18.59
C ALA A 39 -28.02 18.33 19.69
N MET A 40 -28.07 19.29 20.61
CA MET A 40 -27.15 19.35 21.75
C MET A 40 -27.33 18.15 22.68
N MET A 41 -28.58 17.79 23.00
CA MET A 41 -28.87 16.62 23.81
C MET A 41 -28.39 15.33 23.13
N GLY A 42 -28.66 15.16 21.84
CA GLY A 42 -28.21 14.01 21.07
C GLY A 42 -26.68 13.91 21.02
N THR A 43 -25.99 15.02 20.74
CA THR A 43 -24.52 15.06 20.71
C THR A 43 -23.94 14.78 22.10
N GLY A 44 -24.50 15.39 23.14
CA GLY A 44 -24.09 15.16 24.52
C GLY A 44 -24.24 13.70 24.93
N LEU A 45 -25.32 13.04 24.50
CA LEU A 45 -25.57 11.62 24.79
C LEU A 45 -24.55 10.71 24.08
N VAL A 46 -24.23 10.99 22.82
CA VAL A 46 -23.19 10.24 22.07
C VAL A 46 -21.82 10.40 22.73
N VAL A 47 -21.44 11.63 23.08
CA VAL A 47 -20.17 11.89 23.78
C VAL A 47 -20.14 11.18 25.14
N LEU A 48 -21.23 11.24 25.89
CA LEU A 48 -21.33 10.61 27.20
C LEU A 48 -21.26 9.07 27.11
N LEU A 49 -21.83 8.47 26.07
CA LEU A 49 -21.67 7.03 25.81
C LEU A 49 -20.22 6.67 25.46
N PHE A 50 -19.54 7.50 24.67
CA PHE A 50 -18.15 7.25 24.28
C PHE A 50 -17.21 7.39 25.48
N VAL A 51 -17.34 8.46 26.26
CA VAL A 51 -16.58 8.66 27.49
C VAL A 51 -16.92 7.57 28.50
N GLY A 52 -18.20 7.26 28.68
CA GLY A 52 -18.68 6.17 29.53
C GLY A 52 -18.09 4.81 29.14
N SER A 53 -18.02 4.48 27.86
CA SER A 53 -17.43 3.21 27.40
C SER A 53 -15.92 3.16 27.62
N THR A 54 -15.22 4.30 27.56
CA THR A 54 -13.78 4.35 27.84
C THR A 54 -13.45 4.30 29.32
N LEU A 55 -14.30 4.87 30.18
CA LEU A 55 -14.12 4.89 31.63
C LEU A 55 -14.67 3.64 32.33
N LEU A 56 -15.53 2.88 31.66
CA LEU A 56 -16.00 1.59 32.14
C LEU A 56 -14.78 0.66 32.33
N PRO A 57 -14.54 0.15 33.55
CA PRO A 57 -13.43 -0.76 33.78
C PRO A 57 -13.65 -1.99 32.92
N ARG A 58 -12.75 -2.18 31.94
CA ARG A 58 -12.66 -3.44 31.20
C ARG A 58 -12.41 -4.51 32.25
N LYS A 59 -13.43 -5.33 32.55
CA LYS A 59 -13.20 -6.58 33.27
C LYS A 59 -12.22 -7.35 32.40
N LYS A 60 -10.94 -7.35 32.79
CA LYS A 60 -10.04 -8.39 32.33
C LYS A 60 -10.73 -9.65 32.81
N ALA A 61 -11.23 -10.46 31.88
CA ALA A 61 -11.47 -11.85 32.21
C ALA A 61 -10.15 -12.29 32.83
N ASP A 62 -10.17 -12.62 34.12
CA ASP A 62 -9.04 -13.28 34.75
C ASP A 62 -8.78 -14.48 33.85
N ALA A 63 -7.77 -14.34 33.00
CA ALA A 63 -7.17 -15.45 32.32
C ALA A 63 -6.51 -16.19 33.48
N SER A 64 -7.31 -17.03 34.15
CA SER A 64 -6.81 -18.12 34.95
C SER A 64 -5.64 -18.69 34.16
N PRO A 65 -4.43 -18.74 34.74
CA PRO A 65 -3.26 -19.13 33.99
C PRO A 65 -3.61 -20.48 33.37
N LYS A 66 -3.77 -20.49 32.04
CA LYS A 66 -4.05 -21.73 31.32
C LYS A 66 -2.84 -22.60 31.64
N VAL A 67 -3.04 -23.55 32.53
CA VAL A 67 -1.99 -24.45 33.00
C VAL A 67 -1.55 -25.21 31.75
N MET A 68 -0.51 -24.71 31.10
CA MET A 68 0.13 -25.39 30.00
C MET A 68 0.78 -26.60 30.66
N HIS A 69 0.21 -27.77 30.44
CA HIS A 69 0.91 -29.02 30.71
C HIS A 69 2.07 -29.07 29.73
N VAL A 70 3.25 -28.65 30.22
CA VAL A 70 4.50 -28.86 29.51
C VAL A 70 4.88 -30.30 29.80
N ASP A 71 4.56 -31.20 28.88
CA ASP A 71 5.12 -32.54 28.91
C ASP A 71 6.64 -32.40 28.82
N THR A 72 7.34 -32.83 29.87
CA THR A 72 8.80 -32.81 29.94
C THR A 72 9.36 -33.74 28.86
N VAL A 73 9.63 -33.21 27.68
CA VAL A 73 10.24 -33.96 26.58
C VAL A 73 11.65 -34.35 27.02
N GLN A 74 11.88 -35.63 27.27
CA GLN A 74 13.22 -36.14 27.52
C GLN A 74 14.02 -36.04 26.21
N LEU A 75 14.92 -35.06 26.17
CA LEU A 75 15.76 -34.81 25.01
C LEU A 75 16.79 -35.94 24.88
N LYS A 76 16.53 -36.89 23.98
CA LYS A 76 17.46 -37.99 23.70
C LYS A 76 18.66 -37.41 22.96
N GLU A 77 19.85 -37.68 23.49
CA GLU A 77 21.11 -37.11 23.03
C GLU A 77 21.32 -37.37 21.52
N TYR A 78 21.45 -36.29 20.75
CA TYR A 78 21.60 -36.34 19.30
C TYR A 78 23.02 -36.76 18.93
N LYS A 79 23.18 -37.96 18.37
CA LYS A 79 24.47 -38.40 17.83
C LYS A 79 24.64 -37.81 16.43
N ALA A 80 25.48 -36.79 16.31
CA ALA A 80 25.76 -36.15 15.03
C ALA A 80 26.35 -37.17 14.05
N PRO A 81 25.85 -37.24 12.79
CA PRO A 81 26.41 -38.14 11.81
C PRO A 81 27.86 -37.72 11.51
N GLU A 82 28.78 -38.68 11.55
CA GLU A 82 30.18 -38.45 11.17
C GLU A 82 30.23 -37.87 9.76
N LYS A 83 30.91 -36.72 9.62
CA LYS A 83 31.14 -36.08 8.33
C LYS A 83 31.93 -37.04 7.45
N LYS A 84 31.26 -37.69 6.51
CA LYS A 84 31.92 -38.37 5.40
C LYS A 84 32.83 -37.36 4.69
N PRO A 85 34.06 -37.75 4.29
CA PRO A 85 34.93 -36.87 3.54
C PRO A 85 34.21 -36.33 2.31
N LYS A 86 34.21 -35.01 2.13
CA LYS A 86 33.66 -34.40 0.91
C LYS A 86 34.52 -34.85 -0.25
N VAL A 87 33.96 -35.65 -1.15
CA VAL A 87 34.54 -35.92 -2.47
C VAL A 87 34.65 -34.56 -3.16
N ILE A 88 35.87 -34.13 -3.47
CA ILE A 88 36.10 -32.91 -4.23
C ILE A 88 35.50 -33.15 -5.62
N PRO A 89 34.54 -32.32 -6.07
CA PRO A 89 33.98 -32.48 -7.41
C PRO A 89 35.09 -32.29 -8.45
N PRO A 90 35.07 -33.06 -9.55
CA PRO A 90 36.05 -32.89 -10.62
C PRO A 90 36.03 -31.44 -11.14
N PRO A 91 37.17 -30.90 -11.62
CA PRO A 91 37.28 -29.52 -12.07
C PRO A 91 36.19 -29.21 -13.10
N PRO A 92 35.53 -28.04 -13.02
CA PRO A 92 34.53 -27.64 -14.00
C PRO A 92 35.14 -27.66 -15.40
N ALA A 93 34.49 -28.36 -16.34
CA ALA A 93 34.86 -28.30 -17.75
C ALA A 93 34.84 -26.82 -18.20
N ALA A 94 35.89 -26.41 -18.92
CA ALA A 94 36.03 -25.04 -19.40
C ALA A 94 34.75 -24.61 -20.13
N ALA A 95 34.16 -23.50 -19.68
CA ALA A 95 32.93 -22.98 -20.28
C ALA A 95 33.18 -22.69 -21.77
N PRO A 96 32.26 -23.08 -22.66
CA PRO A 96 32.40 -22.73 -24.07
C PRO A 96 32.43 -21.22 -24.21
N ILE A 97 33.40 -20.73 -24.99
CA ILE A 97 33.63 -19.30 -25.22
C ILE A 97 32.36 -18.71 -25.82
N LYS A 98 31.84 -17.70 -25.14
CA LYS A 98 30.59 -17.02 -25.47
C LYS A 98 30.91 -15.87 -26.40
N MET A 99 30.21 -15.75 -27.53
CA MET A 99 30.45 -14.68 -28.53
C MET A 99 29.66 -13.42 -28.20
N GLU A 100 30.18 -12.24 -28.59
CA GLU A 100 29.47 -10.95 -28.52
C GLU A 100 28.21 -10.94 -29.40
N MET A 101 27.06 -10.67 -28.80
CA MET A 101 25.81 -10.35 -29.47
C MET A 101 25.32 -9.02 -28.93
N GLN A 102 25.29 -7.98 -29.75
CA GLN A 102 24.83 -6.65 -29.34
C GLN A 102 23.35 -6.46 -29.71
N ARG A 103 22.56 -5.97 -28.76
CA ARG A 103 21.13 -5.76 -28.94
C ARG A 103 20.89 -4.46 -29.70
N LEU A 104 20.33 -4.55 -30.91
CA LEU A 104 19.78 -3.39 -31.60
C LEU A 104 18.45 -3.03 -30.91
N THR A 105 18.40 -1.82 -30.34
CA THR A 105 17.18 -1.22 -29.81
C THR A 105 16.19 -0.99 -30.95
N VAL A 106 14.90 -1.08 -30.65
CA VAL A 106 13.87 -0.82 -31.66
C VAL A 106 13.97 0.66 -32.07
N PRO A 107 14.12 0.97 -33.36
CA PRO A 107 14.27 2.35 -33.81
C PRO A 107 12.97 3.11 -33.53
N LYS A 108 13.09 4.21 -32.77
CA LYS A 108 12.01 5.19 -32.61
C LYS A 108 12.11 6.18 -33.76
N VAL A 109 11.11 6.19 -34.63
CA VAL A 109 11.02 7.17 -35.72
C VAL A 109 10.80 8.55 -35.10
N VAL A 110 11.79 9.42 -35.26
CA VAL A 110 11.75 10.84 -34.89
C VAL A 110 12.18 11.61 -36.13
N ASP A 111 11.54 12.75 -36.40
CA ASP A 111 11.80 13.55 -37.60
C ASP A 111 13.28 13.98 -37.71
N ASP A 112 13.80 13.99 -38.94
CA ASP A 112 15.22 14.08 -39.32
C ASP A 112 15.99 15.29 -38.75
N HIS A 113 15.32 16.28 -38.18
CA HIS A 113 15.93 17.51 -37.69
C HIS A 113 16.40 17.47 -36.23
N LEU A 114 16.25 16.34 -35.53
CA LEU A 114 16.60 16.22 -34.09
C LEU A 114 17.58 15.08 -33.75
N VAL A 115 18.16 14.41 -34.74
CA VAL A 115 19.14 13.33 -34.49
C VAL A 115 20.53 13.92 -34.20
N LYS A 116 21.04 13.70 -32.99
CA LYS A 116 22.42 14.06 -32.61
C LYS A 116 23.40 13.03 -33.22
N PRO A 117 24.62 13.44 -33.65
CA PRO A 117 25.59 12.55 -34.31
C PRO A 117 26.13 11.37 -33.47
N ASP A 118 25.77 11.27 -32.19
CA ASP A 118 26.34 10.33 -31.21
C ASP A 118 25.54 9.02 -31.07
N GLU A 119 24.48 8.83 -31.86
CA GLU A 119 23.62 7.62 -31.86
C GLU A 119 23.69 6.81 -33.17
N MET A 120 24.81 6.90 -33.90
CA MET A 120 25.00 6.04 -35.08
C MET A 120 25.37 4.61 -34.64
N PRO A 121 24.63 3.56 -35.07
CA PRO A 121 25.00 2.20 -34.75
C PRO A 121 26.33 1.83 -35.45
N PRO A 122 27.23 1.08 -34.79
CA PRO A 122 28.47 0.63 -35.40
C PRO A 122 28.19 -0.27 -36.62
N LYS A 123 29.04 -0.18 -37.65
CA LYS A 123 28.95 -1.01 -38.87
C LYS A 123 29.05 -2.49 -38.50
N GLN A 124 28.02 -3.24 -38.86
CA GLN A 124 27.92 -4.68 -38.63
C GLN A 124 28.85 -5.44 -39.61
N THR A 125 29.80 -6.22 -39.09
CA THR A 125 30.63 -7.17 -39.86
C THR A 125 29.98 -8.55 -39.90
N ASP A 126 30.20 -9.29 -41.00
CA ASP A 126 29.46 -10.49 -41.42
C ASP A 126 29.57 -11.75 -40.53
N ASN A 127 30.17 -11.68 -39.35
CA ASN A 127 30.49 -12.85 -38.51
C ASN A 127 29.66 -13.01 -37.22
N ILE A 128 28.54 -12.30 -37.06
CA ILE A 128 27.72 -12.34 -35.84
C ILE A 128 26.40 -13.07 -36.11
N LYS A 129 26.21 -14.27 -35.52
CA LYS A 129 24.94 -15.03 -35.57
C LYS A 129 23.93 -14.48 -34.56
N VAL A 130 22.69 -14.27 -35.02
CA VAL A 130 21.59 -13.62 -34.29
C VAL A 130 20.79 -14.63 -33.44
N GLY A 131 20.57 -14.34 -32.15
CA GLY A 131 19.77 -15.16 -31.22
C GLY A 131 19.07 -14.33 -30.12
N PRO A 132 18.13 -14.91 -29.35
CA PRO A 132 17.25 -14.19 -28.43
C PRO A 132 17.89 -13.73 -27.10
N VAL A 133 19.19 -13.96 -26.88
CA VAL A 133 19.88 -13.59 -25.62
C VAL A 133 21.22 -12.91 -25.94
N THR A 134 21.46 -11.74 -25.38
CA THR A 134 22.68 -10.92 -25.52
C THR A 134 23.80 -11.48 -24.64
N GLN A 135 25.01 -11.61 -25.18
CA GLN A 135 26.18 -12.16 -24.48
C GLN A 135 27.45 -11.46 -24.97
N HIS A 136 28.47 -11.22 -24.14
CA HIS A 136 29.74 -10.62 -24.58
C HIS A 136 30.87 -11.66 -24.55
N GLY A 137 31.61 -11.86 -25.65
CA GLY A 137 32.97 -12.39 -25.59
C GLY A 137 33.80 -12.41 -26.89
N ILE A 138 35.11 -12.54 -26.65
CA ILE A 138 36.29 -12.36 -27.51
C ILE A 138 36.24 -12.92 -28.95
N ASN A 139 36.78 -12.11 -29.88
CA ASN A 139 36.94 -12.40 -31.31
C ASN A 139 37.89 -13.61 -31.55
N ALA A 140 37.51 -14.47 -32.48
CA ALA A 140 38.22 -15.69 -32.81
C ALA A 140 39.36 -15.45 -33.83
N ASP A 141 40.50 -14.95 -33.36
CA ASP A 141 41.74 -15.03 -34.14
C ASP A 141 42.42 -16.39 -33.95
N GLY A 142 42.04 -17.33 -34.82
CA GLY A 142 43.02 -18.19 -35.50
C GLY A 142 43.74 -19.29 -34.74
N MET A 143 43.36 -19.71 -33.53
CA MET A 143 43.99 -20.88 -32.87
C MET A 143 42.99 -21.72 -32.07
N LEU A 144 42.32 -22.68 -32.73
CA LEU A 144 41.61 -23.77 -32.06
C LEU A 144 42.08 -25.10 -32.67
N THR A 145 43.00 -25.77 -31.99
CA THR A 145 43.39 -27.15 -32.31
C THR A 145 42.26 -28.11 -31.92
N ALA A 146 42.02 -29.12 -32.77
CA ALA A 146 41.00 -30.13 -32.56
C ALA A 146 41.30 -31.00 -31.32
N PRO A 147 40.28 -31.42 -30.53
CA PRO A 147 40.50 -32.27 -29.37
C PRO A 147 40.89 -33.69 -29.81
N GLN A 148 41.95 -34.22 -29.20
CA GLN A 148 42.36 -35.62 -29.36
C GLN A 148 41.36 -36.55 -28.62
N LYS A 149 41.12 -37.72 -29.22
CA LYS A 149 40.11 -38.72 -28.83
C LYS A 149 40.32 -39.32 -27.44
#